data_AF-A0A954D4Z0-F1
#
_entry.id   AF-A0A954D4Z0-F1
#
_cell.length_a   1.000
_cell.length_b   1.000
_cell.length_c   1.000
_cell.angle_alpha   90.00
_cell.angle_beta   90.00
_cell.angle_gamma   90.00
#
_symmetry.space_group_name_H-M   'P 1'
#
loop_
_entity.id
_entity.type
_entity.pdbx_description
1 polymer ?
#
loop_
_entity_poly.entity_id
_entity_poly.type
_entity_poly.pdbx_seq_one_letter_code
_entity_poly.pdbx_strand_id
1 'polypeptide(L)'
;LADRPRRVDDPMAPDTGDGTAPLVDIGAFERQVLCDIPVFLAQPASATACVGDVVEFVVGVVSGGVVEYQWIHDDVEIPGAIDDTLIVDVSGRSSFGTYRVVVSHPWGEVSSDSAQLIEAADCDADFIRGDANGDGSIEISDAVALLSHIFLGVDAPCVAALDIDDDDRVVITDAAVLISYLVTGGSPPAPPFPGCGVDPSGGRLTCDESPTCP
;
A
#
# COMPACT_ATOMS: atom_id res chain seq x y z
N LEU A 1 33.17 96.15 2.02
CA LEU A 1 33.20 96.10 0.54
C LEU A 1 33.55 94.66 0.17
N ALA A 2 32.70 94.01 -0.62
CA ALA A 2 32.84 92.70 -1.24
C ALA A 2 32.73 91.43 -0.35
N ASP A 3 31.50 90.94 -0.35
CA ASP A 3 31.01 89.57 -0.17
C ASP A 3 31.67 88.54 -1.12
N ARG A 4 32.05 87.35 -0.62
CA ARG A 4 32.16 86.10 -1.40
C ARG A 4 31.90 84.86 -0.52
N PRO A 5 31.22 83.81 -1.03
CA PRO A 5 30.43 82.87 -0.22
C PRO A 5 31.05 81.47 -0.05
N ARG A 6 30.31 80.63 0.71
CA ARG A 6 30.65 79.33 1.32
C ARG A 6 30.82 78.16 0.34
N ARG A 7 31.61 77.19 0.85
CA ARG A 7 31.77 75.76 0.52
C ARG A 7 30.54 75.05 -0.07
N VAL A 8 30.78 74.23 -1.09
CA VAL A 8 30.01 73.00 -1.37
C VAL A 8 31.01 71.91 -1.74
N ASP A 9 30.95 70.84 -0.97
CA ASP A 9 31.68 69.60 -1.13
C ASP A 9 31.13 68.85 -2.36
N ASP A 10 32.02 68.37 -3.24
CA ASP A 10 31.65 67.55 -4.41
C ASP A 10 31.27 66.12 -3.97
N PRO A 11 30.18 65.54 -4.48
CA PRO A 11 29.67 64.24 -4.07
C PRO A 11 30.40 63.08 -4.76
N MET A 12 30.88 62.13 -3.95
CA MET A 12 31.23 60.77 -4.37
C MET A 12 29.93 59.99 -4.61
N ALA A 13 29.67 59.62 -5.87
CA ALA A 13 28.65 58.63 -6.22
C ALA A 13 29.32 57.34 -6.76
N PRO A 14 28.67 56.18 -6.65
CA PRO A 14 29.30 54.86 -6.60
C PRO A 14 29.41 54.21 -7.99
N ASP A 15 30.51 53.48 -8.23
CA ASP A 15 30.58 52.54 -9.35
C ASP A 15 30.28 51.12 -8.87
N THR A 16 29.38 50.48 -9.60
CA THR A 16 28.76 49.18 -9.36
C THR A 16 29.48 48.11 -10.18
N GLY A 17 29.98 47.07 -9.51
CA GLY A 17 30.06 45.71 -10.06
C GLY A 17 31.25 45.38 -10.95
N ASP A 18 32.16 44.55 -10.45
CA ASP A 18 32.40 43.24 -11.06
C ASP A 18 32.93 42.29 -9.98
N GLY A 19 32.18 41.20 -9.76
CA GLY A 19 32.49 40.19 -8.77
C GLY A 19 33.43 39.15 -9.35
N THR A 20 34.70 39.20 -8.95
CA THR A 20 35.60 38.06 -9.06
C THR A 20 36.41 37.93 -7.78
N ALA A 21 35.92 37.11 -6.85
CA ALA A 21 36.74 36.58 -5.78
C ALA A 21 37.86 35.73 -6.41
N PRO A 22 39.11 35.79 -5.91
CA PRO A 22 40.20 35.02 -6.50
C PRO A 22 39.98 33.53 -6.22
N LEU A 23 39.93 32.74 -7.28
CA LEU A 23 40.00 31.29 -7.21
C LEU A 23 41.45 30.85 -6.93
N VAL A 24 41.52 29.73 -6.24
CA VAL A 24 42.62 28.75 -6.16
C VAL A 24 43.56 28.88 -4.95
N ASP A 25 43.25 28.09 -3.92
CA ASP A 25 44.28 27.36 -3.17
C ASP A 25 44.29 25.90 -3.66
N ILE A 26 45.43 25.47 -4.19
CA ILE A 26 45.75 24.08 -4.52
C ILE A 26 46.28 23.46 -3.22
N GLY A 27 45.47 22.72 -2.48
CA GLY A 27 45.96 22.09 -1.25
C GLY A 27 45.02 21.23 -0.40
N ALA A 28 43.71 21.29 -0.59
CA ALA A 28 42.79 20.44 0.16
C ALA A 28 42.47 19.16 -0.62
N PHE A 29 43.36 18.16 -0.58
CA PHE A 29 42.91 16.76 -0.47
C PHE A 29 42.38 16.54 0.96
N GLU A 30 41.57 17.47 1.47
CA GLU A 30 40.84 17.23 2.70
C GLU A 30 39.74 16.27 2.31
N ARG A 31 39.80 15.09 2.91
CA ARG A 31 38.69 14.19 3.11
C ARG A 31 37.56 15.02 3.71
N GLN A 32 36.79 15.70 2.88
CA GLN A 32 35.64 16.45 3.28
C GLN A 32 34.63 15.38 3.68
N VAL A 33 34.67 15.01 4.97
CA VAL A 33 33.60 14.32 5.65
C VAL A 33 32.47 15.33 5.65
N LEU A 34 31.71 15.41 4.54
CA LEU A 34 30.47 16.15 4.54
C LEU A 34 29.59 15.47 5.58
N CYS A 35 29.29 16.18 6.66
CA CYS A 35 28.24 15.82 7.61
C CYS A 35 26.88 16.00 6.94
N ASP A 36 26.66 15.31 5.82
CA ASP A 36 25.41 15.38 5.08
C ASP A 36 24.42 14.47 5.77
N ILE A 37 23.42 15.09 6.41
CA ILE A 37 22.22 14.39 6.83
C ILE A 37 21.64 13.65 5.63
N PRO A 38 20.99 12.49 5.84
CA PRO A 38 20.53 11.69 4.71
C PRO A 38 19.49 12.45 3.89
N VAL A 39 19.52 12.24 2.57
CA VAL A 39 18.55 12.81 1.63
C VAL A 39 17.97 11.69 0.78
N PHE A 40 16.64 11.65 0.68
CA PHE A 40 15.94 10.75 -0.22
C PHE A 40 16.07 11.24 -1.67
N LEU A 41 16.61 10.40 -2.53
CA LEU A 41 16.57 10.53 -3.99
C LEU A 41 15.37 9.80 -4.60
N ALA A 42 14.86 8.78 -3.91
CA ALA A 42 13.64 8.07 -4.26
C ALA A 42 12.85 7.75 -2.99
N GLN A 43 11.55 8.01 -3.06
CA GLN A 43 10.57 7.74 -2.01
C GLN A 43 9.93 6.37 -2.22
N PRO A 44 9.41 5.71 -1.18
CA PRO A 44 8.67 4.48 -1.35
C PRO A 44 7.36 4.78 -2.11
N ALA A 45 7.04 3.96 -3.10
CA ALA A 45 5.81 4.09 -3.87
C ALA A 45 4.68 3.30 -3.18
N SER A 46 3.48 3.86 -3.13
CA SER A 46 2.28 3.10 -2.73
C SER A 46 2.04 1.94 -3.70
N ALA A 47 1.49 0.85 -3.18
CA ALA A 47 1.21 -0.37 -3.92
C ALA A 47 -0.20 -0.91 -3.59
N THR A 48 -0.73 -1.69 -4.52
CA THR A 48 -1.91 -2.53 -4.30
C THR A 48 -1.50 -3.99 -4.36
N ALA A 49 -2.04 -4.82 -3.48
CA ALA A 49 -1.72 -6.25 -3.44
C ALA A 49 -2.87 -7.08 -2.86
N CYS A 50 -2.78 -8.39 -3.04
CA CYS A 50 -3.67 -9.37 -2.48
C CYS A 50 -3.01 -10.14 -1.34
N VAL A 51 -3.83 -10.77 -0.49
CA VAL A 51 -3.28 -11.68 0.52
C VAL A 51 -2.56 -12.83 -0.19
N GLY A 52 -1.33 -13.13 0.26
CA GLY A 52 -0.42 -14.08 -0.37
C GLY A 52 0.61 -13.48 -1.32
N ASP A 53 0.44 -12.22 -1.73
CA ASP A 53 1.43 -11.52 -2.55
C ASP A 53 2.68 -11.15 -1.73
N VAL A 54 3.76 -10.85 -2.47
CA VAL A 54 4.99 -10.28 -1.92
C VAL A 54 5.18 -8.89 -2.54
N VAL A 55 5.24 -7.87 -1.69
CA VAL A 55 5.43 -6.48 -2.09
C VAL A 55 6.78 -5.97 -1.64
N GLU A 56 7.44 -5.20 -2.52
CA GLU A 56 8.72 -4.57 -2.24
C GLU A 56 8.54 -3.04 -2.14
N PHE A 57 8.89 -2.47 -1.00
CA PHE A 57 9.08 -1.03 -0.84
C PHE A 57 10.56 -0.72 -0.85
N VAL A 58 10.98 0.21 -1.73
CA VAL A 58 12.38 0.59 -1.88
C VAL A 58 12.54 2.10 -1.73
N VAL A 59 13.62 2.51 -1.08
CA VAL A 59 14.04 3.91 -1.02
C VAL A 59 15.45 4.10 -1.57
N GLY A 60 15.70 5.25 -2.17
CA GLY A 60 17.05 5.65 -2.58
C GLY A 60 17.54 6.74 -1.66
N VAL A 61 18.63 6.49 -0.93
CA VAL A 61 19.20 7.47 0.02
C VAL A 61 20.65 7.77 -0.34
N VAL A 62 20.99 9.05 -0.28
CA VAL A 62 22.38 9.50 -0.26
C VAL A 62 22.70 10.16 1.06
N SER A 63 23.88 9.88 1.60
CA SER A 63 24.34 10.42 2.87
C SER A 63 25.86 10.48 2.93
N GLY A 64 26.37 11.37 3.78
CA GLY A 64 27.78 11.47 4.09
C GLY A 64 28.15 10.61 5.29
N GLY A 65 28.25 9.29 5.12
CA GLY A 65 28.58 8.37 6.21
C GLY A 65 27.79 7.07 6.15
N VAL A 66 27.76 6.35 7.27
CA VAL A 66 26.91 5.16 7.44
C VAL A 66 25.60 5.62 8.07
N VAL A 67 24.48 5.19 7.48
CA VAL A 67 23.13 5.43 7.98
C VAL A 67 22.54 4.16 8.54
N GLU A 68 21.54 4.31 9.40
CA GLU A 68 20.72 3.22 9.92
C GLU A 68 19.28 3.43 9.42
N TYR A 69 18.64 2.36 8.98
CA TYR A 69 17.24 2.39 8.54
C TYR A 69 16.36 1.74 9.61
N GLN A 70 15.13 2.21 9.72
CA GLN A 70 14.09 1.55 10.49
C GLN A 70 12.74 1.76 9.79
N TRP A 71 12.19 0.68 9.25
CA TRP A 71 10.84 0.71 8.67
C TRP A 71 9.77 0.71 9.75
N ILE A 72 8.67 1.39 9.45
CA ILE A 72 7.52 1.61 10.31
C ILE A 72 6.27 1.25 9.52
N HIS A 73 5.38 0.47 10.14
CA HIS A 73 4.05 0.14 9.65
C HIS A 73 3.01 0.63 10.65
N ASP A 74 2.08 1.47 10.19
CA ASP A 74 1.03 2.10 11.00
C ASP A 74 1.54 2.66 12.34
N ASP A 75 2.63 3.43 12.26
CA ASP A 75 3.33 4.07 13.38
C ASP A 75 4.05 3.13 14.36
N VAL A 76 4.13 1.83 14.04
CA VAL A 76 4.88 0.83 14.81
C VAL A 76 6.13 0.39 14.04
N GLU A 77 7.28 0.41 14.70
CA GLU A 77 8.54 -0.08 14.11
C GLU A 77 8.44 -1.58 13.77
N ILE A 78 8.87 -1.94 12.56
CA ILE A 78 8.98 -3.34 12.13
C ILE A 78 10.35 -3.88 12.58
N PRO A 79 10.42 -4.81 13.55
CA PRO A 79 11.70 -5.27 14.06
C PRO A 79 12.55 -5.95 12.97
N GLY A 80 13.80 -5.51 12.83
CA GLY A 80 14.76 -6.08 11.89
C GLY A 80 14.64 -5.58 10.46
N ALA A 81 13.68 -4.70 10.15
CA ALA A 81 13.60 -4.03 8.86
C ALA A 81 14.55 -2.82 8.82
N ILE A 82 15.83 -3.11 8.57
CA ILE A 82 16.95 -2.16 8.70
C ILE A 82 17.72 -1.91 7.39
N ASP A 83 17.14 -2.32 6.26
CA ASP A 83 17.69 -2.12 4.92
C ASP A 83 16.96 -1.00 4.16
N ASP A 84 17.53 -0.57 3.04
CA ASP A 84 16.91 0.39 2.11
C ASP A 84 15.73 -0.19 1.31
N THR A 85 15.53 -1.50 1.42
CA THR A 85 14.38 -2.24 0.92
C THR A 85 13.64 -2.94 2.06
N LEU A 86 12.31 -2.86 2.05
CA LEU A 86 11.41 -3.69 2.84
C LEU A 86 10.65 -4.64 1.92
N ILE A 87 10.74 -5.94 2.22
CA ILE A 87 9.91 -6.98 1.59
C ILE A 87 8.77 -7.30 2.56
N VAL A 88 7.54 -7.18 2.09
CA VAL A 88 6.32 -7.49 2.83
C VAL A 88 5.68 -8.72 2.22
N ASP A 89 5.65 -9.82 2.98
CA ASP A 89 4.76 -10.95 2.69
C ASP A 89 3.36 -10.58 3.20
N VAL A 90 2.38 -10.45 2.29
CA VAL A 90 1.01 -10.03 2.62
C VAL A 90 0.24 -11.22 3.23
N SER A 91 0.59 -11.60 4.45
CA SER A 91 0.06 -12.79 5.14
C SER A 91 -1.38 -12.66 5.66
N GLY A 92 -1.98 -11.48 5.53
CA GLY A 92 -3.35 -11.19 5.95
C GLY A 92 -3.62 -9.70 5.99
N ARG A 93 -4.87 -9.32 6.32
CA ARG A 93 -5.34 -7.93 6.25
C ARG A 93 -4.57 -6.94 7.13
N SER A 94 -3.93 -7.41 8.19
CA SER A 94 -3.05 -6.58 9.02
C SER A 94 -1.77 -6.14 8.32
N SER A 95 -1.46 -6.67 7.13
CA SER A 95 -0.30 -6.24 6.34
C SER A 95 -0.61 -4.96 5.57
N PHE A 96 -1.88 -4.67 5.28
CA PHE A 96 -2.28 -3.42 4.63
C PHE A 96 -2.12 -2.25 5.61
N GLY A 97 -1.92 -1.04 5.07
CA GLY A 97 -1.74 0.16 5.86
C GLY A 97 -0.61 1.04 5.35
N THR A 98 -0.09 1.87 6.24
CA THR A 98 0.89 2.90 5.90
C THR A 98 2.31 2.44 6.24
N TYR A 99 3.18 2.49 5.25
CA TYR A 99 4.60 2.20 5.38
C TYR A 99 5.43 3.47 5.20
N ARG A 100 6.43 3.65 6.07
CA ARG A 100 7.48 4.65 5.90
C ARG A 100 8.78 4.15 6.50
N VAL A 101 9.89 4.78 6.13
CA VAL A 101 11.20 4.49 6.71
C VAL A 101 11.77 5.74 7.33
N VAL A 102 12.35 5.57 8.51
CA VAL A 102 13.16 6.59 9.16
C VAL A 102 14.63 6.22 8.96
N VAL A 103 15.43 7.21 8.56
CA VAL A 103 16.85 7.05 8.28
C VAL A 103 17.63 7.94 9.22
N SER A 104 18.39 7.30 10.10
CA SER A 104 19.13 7.96 11.17
C SER A 104 20.61 8.06 10.80
N HIS A 105 21.22 9.18 11.19
CA HIS A 105 22.62 9.50 10.99
C HIS A 105 23.15 10.23 12.24
N PRO A 106 24.45 10.19 12.57
CA PRO A 106 24.96 10.80 13.80
C PRO A 106 24.66 12.31 13.96
N TRP A 107 24.36 13.00 12.86
CA TRP A 107 24.07 14.43 12.84
C TRP A 107 22.58 14.76 12.66
N GLY A 108 21.72 13.76 12.49
CA GLY A 108 20.28 13.98 12.31
C GLY A 108 19.56 12.79 11.72
N GLU A 109 18.24 12.94 11.64
CA GLU A 109 17.33 11.90 11.17
C GLU A 109 16.35 12.51 10.18
N VAL A 110 15.98 11.72 9.17
CA VAL A 110 14.99 12.10 8.16
C VAL A 110 13.97 10.97 8.00
N SER A 111 12.72 11.33 7.78
CA SER A 111 11.66 10.38 7.45
C SER A 111 11.35 10.43 5.96
N SER A 112 11.05 9.29 5.37
CA SER A 112 10.47 9.22 4.02
C SER A 112 9.06 9.80 4.00
N ASP A 113 8.54 9.99 2.80
CA ASP A 113 7.11 10.09 2.57
C ASP A 113 6.42 8.75 2.93
N SER A 114 5.10 8.80 3.12
CA SER A 114 4.31 7.61 3.43
C SER A 114 3.83 6.91 2.17
N ALA A 115 4.09 5.61 2.06
CA ALA A 115 3.52 4.72 1.04
C ALA A 115 2.34 3.96 1.63
N GLN A 116 1.28 3.78 0.85
CA GLN A 116 0.12 2.97 1.23
C GLN A 116 0.24 1.58 0.60
N LEU A 117 0.03 0.54 1.40
CA LEU A 117 -0.29 -0.80 0.90
C LEU A 117 -1.80 -0.99 1.00
N ILE A 118 -2.48 -1.07 -0.14
CA ILE A 118 -3.93 -1.16 -0.22
C ILE A 118 -4.32 -2.53 -0.79
N GLU A 119 -5.40 -3.11 -0.30
CA GLU A 119 -5.96 -4.33 -0.88
C GLU A 119 -6.43 -4.04 -2.31
N ALA A 120 -5.97 -4.82 -3.30
CA ALA A 120 -6.39 -4.62 -4.68
C ALA A 120 -7.87 -5.01 -4.84
N ALA A 121 -8.57 -4.32 -5.75
CA ALA A 121 -10.00 -4.58 -5.98
C ALA A 121 -10.28 -5.96 -6.59
N ASP A 122 -9.28 -6.55 -7.26
CA ASP A 122 -9.39 -7.85 -7.93
C ASP A 122 -8.71 -8.98 -7.13
N CYS A 123 -8.63 -8.84 -5.80
CA CYS A 123 -8.05 -9.88 -4.93
C CYS A 123 -8.97 -11.05 -4.62
N ASP A 124 -10.21 -10.99 -5.12
CA ASP A 124 -11.12 -12.10 -4.97
C ASP A 124 -10.67 -13.27 -5.83
N ALA A 125 -10.55 -14.43 -5.21
CA ALA A 125 -10.37 -15.66 -5.93
C ALA A 125 -11.52 -15.88 -6.90
N ASP A 126 -11.24 -16.56 -8.03
CA ASP A 126 -12.29 -17.09 -8.87
C ASP A 126 -13.13 -18.10 -8.06
N PHE A 127 -14.45 -17.92 -8.06
CA PHE A 127 -15.40 -18.85 -7.46
C PHE A 127 -16.68 -18.95 -8.29
N ILE A 128 -17.54 -19.92 -7.95
CA ILE A 128 -18.89 -20.00 -8.47
C ILE A 128 -19.85 -19.67 -7.32
N ARG A 129 -20.65 -18.62 -7.46
CA ARG A 129 -21.64 -18.24 -6.45
C ARG A 129 -22.70 -19.33 -6.33
N GLY A 130 -22.83 -19.88 -5.13
CA GLY A 130 -23.66 -21.04 -4.84
C GLY A 130 -22.95 -22.39 -4.79
N ASP A 131 -21.64 -22.46 -5.10
CA ASP A 131 -20.80 -23.63 -4.80
C ASP A 131 -20.20 -23.46 -3.39
N ALA A 132 -21.00 -23.85 -2.40
CA ALA A 132 -20.72 -23.60 -0.99
C ALA A 132 -19.74 -24.60 -0.39
N ASN A 133 -19.64 -25.80 -0.95
CA ASN A 133 -18.66 -26.80 -0.52
C ASN A 133 -17.35 -26.71 -1.32
N GLY A 134 -17.30 -25.88 -2.38
CA GLY A 134 -16.14 -25.57 -3.19
C GLY A 134 -15.69 -26.71 -4.08
N ASP A 135 -16.58 -27.62 -4.48
CA ASP A 135 -16.26 -28.81 -5.28
C ASP A 135 -16.33 -28.60 -6.80
N GLY A 136 -16.65 -27.37 -7.24
CA GLY A 136 -16.74 -26.94 -8.62
C GLY A 136 -18.11 -27.19 -9.26
N SER A 137 -19.09 -27.69 -8.49
CA SER A 137 -20.44 -27.95 -8.97
C SER A 137 -21.46 -27.23 -8.10
N ILE A 138 -22.59 -26.80 -8.69
CA ILE A 138 -23.71 -26.28 -7.90
C ILE A 138 -24.81 -27.35 -7.84
N GLU A 139 -24.96 -27.94 -6.66
CA GLU A 139 -25.91 -28.99 -6.36
C GLU A 139 -26.45 -28.93 -4.92
N ILE A 140 -27.24 -29.93 -4.51
CA ILE A 140 -27.96 -29.89 -3.21
C ILE A 140 -26.99 -29.96 -2.02
N SER A 141 -25.80 -30.55 -2.17
CA SER A 141 -24.79 -30.54 -1.11
C SER A 141 -24.33 -29.13 -0.76
N ASP A 142 -24.39 -28.19 -1.68
CA ASP A 142 -24.06 -26.79 -1.42
C ASP A 142 -25.05 -26.13 -0.48
N ALA A 143 -26.34 -26.38 -0.71
CA ALA A 143 -27.37 -25.92 0.22
C ALA A 143 -27.16 -26.48 1.63
N VAL A 144 -26.66 -27.72 1.76
CA VAL A 144 -26.32 -28.31 3.05
C VAL A 144 -25.08 -27.65 3.66
N ALA A 145 -24.04 -27.39 2.86
CA ALA A 145 -22.82 -26.72 3.31
C ALA A 145 -23.11 -25.29 3.79
N LEU A 146 -23.88 -24.53 3.02
CA LEU A 146 -24.32 -23.18 3.35
C LEU A 146 -25.16 -23.15 4.65
N LEU A 147 -26.12 -24.08 4.81
CA LEU A 147 -26.88 -24.19 6.06
C LEU A 147 -25.99 -24.60 7.25
N SER A 148 -24.99 -25.45 7.01
CA SER A 148 -24.01 -25.85 8.03
C SER A 148 -23.14 -24.66 8.47
N HIS A 149 -22.76 -23.79 7.54
CA HIS A 149 -22.08 -22.54 7.86
C HIS A 149 -22.96 -21.66 8.75
N ILE A 150 -24.19 -21.36 8.32
CA ILE A 150 -25.10 -20.44 9.03
C ILE A 150 -25.47 -20.95 10.44
N PHE A 151 -25.77 -22.24 10.59
CA PHE A 151 -26.31 -22.77 11.85
C PHE A 151 -25.27 -23.41 12.76
N LEU A 152 -24.20 -23.97 12.20
CA LEU A 152 -23.20 -24.73 12.95
C LEU A 152 -21.84 -24.02 13.00
N GLY A 153 -21.67 -22.92 12.26
CA GLY A 153 -20.40 -22.18 12.20
C GLY A 153 -19.28 -23.01 11.56
N VAL A 154 -19.63 -23.89 10.62
CA VAL A 154 -18.63 -24.63 9.83
C VAL A 154 -17.99 -23.65 8.85
N ASP A 155 -16.66 -23.57 8.86
CA ASP A 155 -15.92 -22.73 7.92
C ASP A 155 -16.18 -23.20 6.48
N ALA A 156 -16.47 -22.24 5.60
CA ALA A 156 -16.66 -22.49 4.18
C ALA A 156 -15.39 -22.14 3.40
N PRO A 157 -15.09 -22.86 2.31
CA PRO A 157 -13.91 -22.60 1.50
C PRO A 157 -13.94 -21.20 0.87
N CYS A 158 -15.12 -20.74 0.49
CA CYS A 158 -15.35 -19.35 0.12
C CYS A 158 -16.64 -18.84 0.76
N VAL A 159 -16.53 -17.75 1.53
CA VAL A 159 -17.69 -17.13 2.18
C VAL A 159 -18.51 -16.32 1.17
N ALA A 160 -17.87 -15.70 0.17
CA ALA A 160 -18.56 -14.99 -0.92
C ALA A 160 -19.48 -15.91 -1.75
N ALA A 161 -19.13 -17.20 -1.88
CA ALA A 161 -19.98 -18.19 -2.55
C ALA A 161 -21.29 -18.48 -1.80
N LEU A 162 -21.38 -18.14 -0.51
CA LEU A 162 -22.54 -18.39 0.34
C LEU A 162 -23.58 -17.27 0.31
N ASP A 163 -23.21 -16.08 -0.13
CA ASP A 163 -24.11 -14.96 -0.33
C ASP A 163 -24.67 -15.05 -1.75
N ILE A 164 -25.90 -15.54 -1.89
CA ILE A 164 -26.44 -15.99 -3.18
C ILE A 164 -27.03 -14.83 -3.96
N ASP A 165 -27.56 -13.83 -3.27
CA ASP A 165 -28.13 -12.63 -3.87
C ASP A 165 -27.20 -11.40 -3.84
N ASP A 166 -25.97 -11.57 -3.34
CA ASP A 166 -24.87 -10.61 -3.38
C ASP A 166 -25.20 -9.31 -2.62
N ASP A 167 -25.76 -9.46 -1.41
CA ASP A 167 -26.17 -8.35 -0.54
C ASP A 167 -25.20 -8.05 0.62
N ASP A 168 -24.00 -8.64 0.56
CA ASP A 168 -22.93 -8.66 1.55
C ASP A 168 -23.31 -9.36 2.88
N ARG A 169 -24.29 -10.28 2.86
CA ARG A 169 -24.74 -11.00 4.06
C ARG A 169 -25.06 -12.46 3.79
N VAL A 170 -24.36 -13.34 4.50
CA VAL A 170 -24.69 -14.76 4.52
C VAL A 170 -25.78 -15.04 5.58
N VAL A 171 -27.02 -15.19 5.14
CA VAL A 171 -28.21 -15.43 5.98
C VAL A 171 -29.11 -16.54 5.42
N ILE A 172 -30.21 -16.85 6.11
CA ILE A 172 -31.07 -17.98 5.72
C ILE A 172 -31.80 -17.77 4.38
N THR A 173 -31.92 -16.53 3.92
CA THR A 173 -32.54 -16.22 2.62
C THR A 173 -31.67 -16.71 1.48
N ASP A 174 -30.35 -16.72 1.62
CA ASP A 174 -29.42 -17.29 0.65
C ASP A 174 -29.69 -18.77 0.40
N ALA A 175 -29.83 -19.53 1.48
CA ALA A 175 -30.19 -20.94 1.42
C ALA A 175 -31.50 -21.15 0.66
N ALA A 176 -32.50 -20.31 0.94
CA ALA A 176 -33.80 -20.41 0.29
C ALA A 176 -33.71 -20.12 -1.22
N VAL A 177 -32.90 -19.14 -1.63
CA VAL A 177 -32.67 -18.81 -3.05
C VAL A 177 -31.95 -19.96 -3.75
N LEU A 178 -30.85 -20.47 -3.19
CA LEU A 178 -30.09 -21.58 -3.77
C LEU A 178 -30.94 -22.84 -3.91
N ILE A 179 -31.67 -23.23 -2.87
CA ILE A 179 -32.58 -24.39 -2.92
C ILE A 179 -33.68 -24.19 -3.96
N SER A 180 -34.25 -22.98 -4.06
CA SER A 180 -35.28 -22.66 -5.04
C SER A 180 -34.75 -22.80 -6.48
N TYR A 181 -33.54 -22.31 -6.74
CA TYR A 181 -32.85 -22.50 -8.02
C TYR A 181 -32.66 -23.98 -8.34
N LEU A 182 -32.07 -24.76 -7.42
CA LEU A 182 -31.71 -26.16 -7.63
C LEU A 182 -32.93 -27.09 -7.81
N VAL A 183 -33.99 -26.87 -7.05
CA VAL A 183 -35.12 -27.81 -6.98
C VAL A 183 -36.25 -27.41 -7.91
N THR A 184 -36.50 -26.11 -8.06
CA THR A 184 -37.67 -25.59 -8.77
C THR A 184 -37.34 -24.72 -9.98
N GLY A 185 -36.05 -24.47 -10.26
CA GLY A 185 -35.63 -23.58 -11.34
C GLY A 185 -35.98 -22.12 -11.05
N GLY A 186 -35.87 -21.70 -9.78
CA GLY A 186 -36.01 -20.30 -9.36
C GLY A 186 -34.97 -19.37 -9.98
N SER A 187 -34.88 -18.14 -9.46
CA SER A 187 -33.85 -17.18 -9.91
C SER A 187 -32.46 -17.78 -9.75
N PRO A 188 -31.57 -17.65 -10.75
CA PRO A 188 -30.18 -18.09 -10.61
C PRO A 188 -29.45 -17.25 -9.55
N PRO A 189 -28.35 -17.78 -8.96
CA PRO A 189 -27.43 -16.99 -8.16
C PRO A 189 -26.94 -15.73 -8.90
N ALA A 190 -26.59 -14.69 -8.15
CA ALA A 190 -25.90 -13.54 -8.69
C ALA A 190 -24.53 -13.95 -9.29
N PRO A 191 -23.94 -13.15 -10.20
CA PRO A 191 -22.59 -13.40 -10.69
C PRO A 191 -21.56 -13.42 -9.54
N PRO A 192 -20.48 -14.22 -9.61
CA PRO A 192 -20.05 -15.08 -10.72
C PRO A 192 -20.85 -16.41 -10.78
N PHE A 193 -21.60 -16.62 -11.86
CA PHE A 193 -22.43 -17.80 -12.09
C PHE A 193 -22.82 -17.88 -13.58
N PRO A 194 -22.94 -19.08 -14.21
CA PRO A 194 -22.68 -20.42 -13.68
C PRO A 194 -21.22 -20.86 -13.80
N GLY A 195 -20.36 -20.03 -14.40
CA GLY A 195 -18.92 -20.28 -14.48
C GLY A 195 -18.18 -19.51 -13.40
N CYS A 196 -16.92 -19.89 -13.21
CA CYS A 196 -16.03 -19.16 -12.32
C CYS A 196 -15.79 -17.73 -12.79
N GLY A 197 -15.57 -16.86 -11.82
CA GLY A 197 -15.05 -15.53 -12.01
C GLY A 197 -14.87 -14.83 -10.68
N VAL A 198 -14.33 -13.62 -10.75
CA VAL A 198 -14.29 -12.67 -9.64
C VAL A 198 -15.69 -12.11 -9.36
N ASP A 199 -15.91 -11.63 -8.13
CA ASP A 199 -17.13 -10.90 -7.80
C ASP A 199 -17.16 -9.54 -8.52
N PRO A 200 -18.07 -9.30 -9.48
CA PRO A 200 -18.13 -8.02 -10.18
C PRO A 200 -18.66 -6.87 -9.31
N SER A 201 -19.28 -7.15 -8.16
CA SER A 201 -19.75 -6.12 -7.24
C SER A 201 -18.61 -5.52 -6.40
N GLY A 202 -17.51 -6.27 -6.22
CA GLY A 202 -16.40 -5.91 -5.34
C GLY A 202 -16.85 -5.81 -3.89
N GLY A 203 -17.64 -6.80 -3.44
CA GLY A 203 -18.24 -6.88 -2.11
C GLY A 203 -17.22 -6.97 -0.97
N ARG A 204 -17.73 -6.97 0.25
CA ARG A 204 -16.90 -7.12 1.47
C ARG A 204 -16.60 -8.58 1.80
N LEU A 205 -17.43 -9.49 1.29
CA LEU A 205 -17.23 -10.93 1.42
C LEU A 205 -16.27 -11.38 0.32
N THR A 206 -15.17 -11.97 0.74
CA THR A 206 -14.11 -12.45 -0.16
C THR A 206 -13.92 -13.95 0.01
N CYS A 207 -13.24 -14.58 -0.95
CA CYS A 207 -12.75 -15.94 -0.77
C CYS A 207 -11.30 -15.89 -0.27
N ASP A 208 -11.03 -16.35 0.95
CA ASP A 208 -9.66 -16.40 1.49
C ASP A 208 -8.79 -17.46 0.77
N GLU A 209 -9.42 -18.52 0.27
CA GLU A 209 -8.81 -19.52 -0.59
C GLU A 209 -9.64 -19.66 -1.87
N SER A 210 -8.99 -19.87 -3.02
CA SER A 210 -9.71 -20.15 -4.27
C SER A 210 -10.36 -21.54 -4.21
N PRO A 211 -11.71 -21.65 -4.21
CA PRO A 211 -12.37 -22.94 -4.31
C PRO A 211 -12.12 -23.58 -5.68
N THR A 212 -12.55 -24.83 -5.85
CA THR A 212 -12.29 -25.56 -7.09
C THR A 212 -13.06 -24.93 -8.25
N CYS A 213 -12.34 -24.49 -9.27
CA CYS A 213 -12.91 -24.03 -10.54
C CYS A 213 -12.70 -25.08 -11.64
N PRO A 214 -13.76 -25.52 -12.36
CA PRO A 214 -13.66 -26.50 -13.45
C PRO A 214 -12.93 -26.01 -14.71
#